data_AF-A0A151DXN5-F1
#
_entry.id   AF-A0A151DXN5-F1
#
_cell.length_a   1.000
_cell.length_b   1.000
_cell.length_c   1.000
_cell.angle_alpha   90.00
_cell.angle_beta   90.00
_cell.angle_gamma   90.00
#
_symmetry.space_group_name_H-M   'P 1'
#
loop_
_entity.id
_entity.type
_entity.pdbx_description
1 polymer ?
#
loop_
_entity_poly.entity_id
_entity_poly.type
_entity_poly.pdbx_seq_one_letter_code
_entity_poly.pdbx_strand_id
1 'polypeptide(L)' 'MFIAYVLINTVPTLKHVVYNTLLKEPKVMGLHPLFGEYDLIARIETESFEKLGEIVIKKI' A
#
# COMPACT_ATOMS: atom_id res chain seq x y z
N MET A 1 -13.46 -12.77 -1.11
CA MET A 1 -12.04 -12.38 -1.23
C MET A 1 -11.99 -11.18 -2.15
N PHE A 2 -11.56 -10.03 -1.63
CA PHE A 2 -11.48 -8.76 -2.34
C PHE A 2 -10.03 -8.43 -2.62
N ILE A 3 -9.77 -7.90 -3.80
CA ILE A 3 -8.46 -7.40 -4.21
C ILE A 3 -8.59 -5.91 -4.37
N ALA A 4 -7.71 -5.16 -3.71
CA ALA A 4 -7.65 -3.72 -3.81
C ALA A 4 -6.27 -3.27 -4.26
N TYR A 5 -6.23 -2.22 -5.06
CA TYR A 5 -5.02 -1.52 -5.44
C TYR A 5 -5.05 -0.13 -4.81
N VAL A 6 -4.07 0.13 -3.94
CA VAL A 6 -3.92 1.40 -3.24
C VAL A 6 -2.78 2.15 -3.89
N LEU A 7 -3.07 3.33 -4.42
CA LEU A 7 -2.08 4.25 -4.98
C LEU A 7 -1.59 5.16 -3.86
N ILE A 8 -0.28 5.28 -3.71
CA ILE A 8 0.34 5.95 -2.57
C ILE A 8 1.26 7.04 -3.10
N ASN A 9 1.06 8.26 -2.59
CA ASN A 9 1.99 9.36 -2.72
C ASN A 9 2.75 9.55 -1.42
N THR A 10 4.07 9.69 -1.52
CA THR A 10 4.95 9.82 -0.37
C THR A 10 5.69 11.13 -0.43
N VAL A 11 6.20 11.56 0.72
CA VAL A 11 7.12 12.71 0.76
C VAL A 11 8.41 12.29 0.04
N PRO A 12 9.00 13.10 -0.86
CA PRO A 12 10.13 12.67 -1.71
C PRO A 12 11.30 12.03 -0.97
N THR A 13 11.58 12.47 0.27
CA THR A 13 12.67 11.98 1.12
C THR A 13 12.37 10.65 1.81
N LEU A 14 11.12 10.20 1.83
CA LEU A 14 10.66 9.03 2.59
C LEU A 14 10.26 7.83 1.72
N LYS A 15 10.33 7.95 0.38
CA LYS A 15 9.96 6.88 -0.57
C LYS A 15 10.51 5.50 -0.16
N HIS A 16 11.80 5.42 0.10
CA HIS A 16 12.46 4.17 0.50
C HIS A 16 12.01 3.65 1.86
N VAL A 17 11.74 4.54 2.83
CA VAL A 17 11.29 4.17 4.17
C VAL A 17 9.88 3.60 4.10
N VAL A 18 8.99 4.28 3.39
CA VAL A 18 7.60 3.82 3.18
C VAL A 18 7.60 2.48 2.46
N TYR A 19 8.36 2.35 1.37
CA TYR A 19 8.47 1.09 0.63
C TYR A 19 8.92 -0.06 1.53
N ASN A 20 10.03 0.11 2.25
CA ASN A 20 10.57 -0.94 3.12
C ASN A 20 9.66 -1.27 4.31
N THR A 21 8.81 -0.34 4.73
CA THR A 21 7.84 -0.55 5.80
C THR A 21 6.65 -1.36 5.29
N LEU A 22 6.10 -0.98 4.14
CA LEU A 22 4.98 -1.68 3.51
C LEU A 22 5.36 -3.07 3.00
N LEU A 23 6.61 -3.27 2.57
CA LEU A 23 7.14 -4.57 2.18
C LEU A 23 7.10 -5.60 3.33
N LYS A 24 7.12 -5.15 4.59
CA LYS A 24 7.08 -6.02 5.78
C LYS A 24 5.67 -6.27 6.29
N GLU A 25 4.65 -5.58 5.77
CA GLU A 25 3.26 -5.75 6.21
C GLU A 25 2.67 -6.97 5.50
N PRO A 26 2.33 -8.06 6.23
CA PRO A 26 1.89 -9.33 5.63
C PRO A 26 0.59 -9.22 4.81
N LYS A 27 -0.18 -8.14 5.00
CA LYS A 27 -1.41 -7.89 4.24
C LYS A 27 -1.16 -7.26 2.86
N VAL A 28 0.05 -6.78 2.60
CA VAL A 28 0.45 -6.22 1.30
C VAL A 28 1.06 -7.36 0.47
N MET A 29 0.25 -7.91 -0.43
CA MET A 29 0.62 -9.07 -1.27
C MET A 29 1.45 -8.69 -2.49
N GLY A 30 1.59 -7.40 -2.79
CA GLY A 30 2.46 -6.89 -3.85
C GLY A 30 2.67 -5.39 -3.69
N LEU A 31 3.90 -4.93 -3.89
CA LEU A 31 4.26 -3.53 -3.76
C LEU A 31 5.25 -3.16 -4.87
N HIS A 32 4.87 -2.19 -5.71
CA HIS A 32 5.68 -1.75 -6.83
C HIS A 32 5.87 -0.23 -6.81
N PRO A 33 7.09 0.26 -7.00
CA PRO A 33 7.30 1.67 -7.29
C PRO A 33 6.74 2.02 -8.66
N LEU A 34 6.17 3.22 -8.77
CA LEU A 34 5.60 3.76 -9.99
C LEU A 34 6.40 4.99 -10.45
N PHE A 35 6.32 5.23 -11.75
CA PHE A 35 6.71 6.49 -12.36
C PHE A 35 5.43 7.27 -12.70
N GLY A 36 5.31 8.53 -12.28
CA GLY A 36 4.16 9.38 -12.61
C GLY A 36 3.62 10.13 -11.40
N GLU A 37 2.29 10.33 -11.38
CA GLU A 37 1.57 11.06 -10.32
C GLU A 37 1.57 10.36 -8.95
N TYR A 38 1.86 9.06 -8.94
CA TYR A 38 1.93 8.23 -7.74
C TYR A 38 3.33 7.63 -7.60
N ASP A 39 3.76 7.46 -6.35
CA ASP A 39 5.08 6.91 -6.05
C ASP A 39 5.06 5.38 -5.95
N LEU A 40 4.02 4.80 -5.38
CA LEU A 40 3.90 3.36 -5.13
C LEU A 40 2.48 2.86 -5.43
N ILE A 41 2.37 1.59 -5.80
CA ILE A 41 1.12 0.84 -5.82
C ILE A 41 1.21 -0.39 -4.93
N ALA A 42 0.25 -0.55 -4.03
CA ALA A 42 0.12 -1.69 -3.14
C ALA A 42 -1.10 -2.53 -3.51
N ARG A 43 -0.89 -3.83 -3.72
CA ARG A 43 -1.93 -4.84 -3.90
C ARG A 43 -2.25 -5.47 -2.55
N ILE A 44 -3.49 -5.30 -2.10
CA ILE A 44 -3.97 -5.80 -0.80
C ILE A 44 -5.05 -6.84 -1.07
N GLU A 45 -4.93 -8.00 -0.44
CA GLU A 45 -5.99 -9.01 -0.41
C GLU A 45 -6.66 -9.01 0.96
N THR A 46 -7.98 -9.02 0.96
CA THR A 46 -8.76 -8.96 2.20
C THR A 46 -10.07 -9.71 2.07
N GLU A 47 -10.67 -10.05 3.20
CA GLU A 47 -11.92 -10.79 3.29
C GLU A 47 -13.14 -9.87 3.09
N SER A 48 -13.03 -8.58 3.42
CA SER A 48 -14.12 -7.60 3.31
C SER A 48 -13.61 -6.16 3.08
N PHE A 49 -14.53 -5.29 2.67
CA PHE A 49 -14.24 -3.87 2.42
C PHE A 49 -13.96 -3.09 3.72
N GLU A 50 -14.61 -3.45 4.83
CA GLU A 50 -14.35 -2.83 6.14
C GLU A 50 -12.91 -3.07 6.57
N LYS A 51 -12.41 -4.31 6.42
CA LYS A 51 -11.01 -4.66 6.70
C LYS A 51 -10.04 -3.92 5.78
N LEU A 52 -10.41 -3.66 4.52
CA LEU A 52 -9.60 -2.82 3.62
C LEU A 52 -9.45 -1.41 4.19
N GLY A 53 -10.57 -0.78 4.56
CA GLY A 53 -10.57 0.55 5.14
C GLY A 53 -9.71 0.64 6.39
N GLU A 54 -9.79 -0.37 7.28
CA GLU A 54 -8.92 -0.43 8.45
C GLU A 54 -7.44 -0.50 8.10
N ILE A 55 -7.05 -1.29 7.10
CA ILE A 55 -5.66 -1.41 6.67
C ILE A 55 -5.17 -0.07 6.11
N VAL A 56 -5.95 0.55 5.22
CA VAL A 56 -5.58 1.83 4.61
C VAL A 56 -5.45 2.91 5.68
N ILE A 57 -6.40 3.04 6.61
CA ILE A 57 -6.40 4.13 7.61
C ILE A 57 -5.33 3.92 8.69
N LYS A 58 -5.11 2.67 9.13
CA LYS A 58 -4.23 2.40 10.28
C LYS A 58 -2.78 2.11 9.90
N LYS A 59 -2.50 1.76 8.64
CA LYS A 59 -1.18 1.25 8.21
C LYS A 59 -0.55 2.02 7.05
N ILE A 60 -1.33 2.75 6.26
CA ILE A 60 -0.86 3.48 5.07
C ILE A 60 -1.07 4.98 5.30
#